data_AF-A0A1H5YMD1-F1
#
_entry.id   AF-A0A1H5YMD1-F1
#
_cell.length_a   1.000
_cell.length_b   1.000
_cell.length_c   1.000
_cell.angle_alpha   90.00
_cell.angle_beta   90.00
_cell.angle_gamma   90.00
#
_symmetry.space_group_name_H-M   'P 1'
#
loop_
_entity.id
_entity.type
_entity.pdbx_description
1 polymer ?
#
loop_
_entity_poly.entity_id
_entity_poly.type
_entity_poly.pdbx_seq_one_letter_code
_entity_poly.pdbx_strand_id
1 'polypeptide(L)'
;MKNFSLLLFVAILFVSCEKDHGIKPEDVKKEVSADLQGKVWTAYSALIQENSDQHKALPLNQTVFNKFKFDGSVIEVESPSGQKTRYGYDITNATRADEDLPDAYQLTMKSNYTNFYITVAKDYSAAKVYLTVTNQDKTFANYGVMFKQ
;
A
#
# COMPACT_ATOMS: atom_id res chain seq x y z
N MET A 1 64.01 -37.76 -11.96
CA MET A 1 63.24 -38.05 -13.19
C MET A 1 61.80 -38.36 -12.79
N LYS A 2 60.83 -37.61 -13.35
CA LYS A 2 59.44 -38.01 -13.69
C LYS A 2 58.53 -38.51 -12.54
N ASN A 3 57.31 -38.07 -12.28
CA ASN A 3 56.29 -37.27 -12.98
C ASN A 3 55.29 -36.77 -11.88
N PHE A 4 54.87 -35.51 -11.87
CA PHE A 4 53.62 -35.01 -12.47
C PHE A 4 52.33 -35.67 -11.94
N SER A 5 51.61 -34.94 -11.07
CA SER A 5 50.14 -34.95 -10.91
C SER A 5 49.79 -33.86 -9.89
N LEU A 6 49.80 -32.58 -10.23
CA LEU A 6 48.71 -31.84 -10.87
C LEU A 6 47.30 -32.45 -10.64
N LEU A 7 46.71 -32.11 -9.49
CA LEU A 7 45.27 -32.04 -9.25
C LEU A 7 45.04 -30.64 -8.65
N LEU A 8 45.07 -29.59 -9.47
CA LEU A 8 43.89 -29.00 -10.10
C LEU A 8 42.71 -28.90 -9.10
N PHE A 9 42.66 -27.84 -8.31
CA PHE A 9 41.80 -26.67 -8.60
C PHE A 9 40.32 -27.03 -8.81
N VAL A 10 39.58 -27.35 -7.74
CA VAL A 10 38.13 -27.09 -7.63
C VAL A 10 37.78 -26.82 -6.15
N ALA A 11 38.33 -25.75 -5.58
CA ALA A 11 37.75 -25.10 -4.39
C ALA A 11 37.07 -23.78 -4.81
N ILE A 12 36.58 -23.77 -6.05
CA ILE A 12 35.84 -22.68 -6.67
C ILE A 12 34.35 -23.00 -6.44
N LEU A 13 33.73 -22.17 -5.62
CA LEU A 13 32.30 -21.87 -5.60
C LEU A 13 31.39 -22.93 -4.95
N PHE A 14 31.48 -23.07 -3.62
CA PHE A 14 30.24 -22.94 -2.86
C PHE A 14 29.85 -21.45 -2.83
N VAL A 15 29.61 -20.86 -4.00
CA VAL A 15 28.55 -19.88 -4.11
C VAL A 15 27.33 -20.72 -3.84
N SER A 16 26.96 -20.81 -2.56
CA SER A 16 25.59 -21.08 -2.21
C SER A 16 24.81 -20.15 -3.14
N CYS A 17 24.06 -20.73 -4.07
CA CYS A 17 22.86 -20.08 -4.57
C CYS A 17 22.15 -19.62 -3.31
N GLU A 18 22.33 -18.35 -2.92
CA GLU A 18 21.32 -17.61 -2.19
C GLU A 18 20.08 -17.85 -3.04
N LYS A 19 19.28 -18.80 -2.58
CA LYS A 19 17.97 -19.04 -3.15
C LYS A 19 17.32 -17.69 -3.06
N ASP A 20 17.05 -17.12 -4.23
CA ASP A 20 16.32 -15.89 -4.44
C ASP A 20 14.93 -16.09 -3.82
N HIS A 21 14.85 -15.94 -2.50
CA HIS A 21 13.69 -16.17 -1.64
C HIS A 21 12.90 -14.87 -1.46
N GLY A 22 13.12 -13.93 -2.38
CA GLY A 22 12.34 -12.72 -2.49
C GLY A 22 10.85 -12.99 -2.45
N ILE A 23 10.12 -12.23 -1.63
CA ILE A 23 8.68 -12.34 -1.55
C ILE A 23 8.09 -11.87 -2.88
N LYS A 24 7.23 -12.70 -3.48
CA LYS A 24 6.56 -12.37 -4.74
C LYS A 24 5.41 -11.37 -4.47
N PRO A 25 5.38 -10.20 -5.15
CA PRO A 25 4.33 -9.20 -4.92
C PRO A 25 2.91 -9.73 -5.09
N GLU A 26 2.71 -10.68 -6.00
CA GLU A 26 1.42 -11.36 -6.21
C GLU A 26 0.94 -12.14 -4.98
N ASP A 27 1.87 -12.77 -4.24
CA ASP A 27 1.56 -13.53 -3.03
C ASP A 27 1.23 -12.58 -1.88
N VAL A 28 1.94 -11.45 -1.76
CA VAL A 28 1.62 -10.38 -0.78
C VAL A 28 0.23 -9.84 -1.00
N LYS A 29 -0.13 -9.51 -2.24
CA LYS A 29 -1.48 -9.02 -2.55
C LYS A 29 -2.52 -10.05 -2.15
N LYS A 30 -2.31 -11.32 -2.46
CA LYS A 30 -3.25 -12.38 -2.11
C LYS A 30 -3.42 -12.52 -0.59
N GLU A 31 -2.33 -12.51 0.16
CA GLU A 31 -2.32 -12.59 1.63
C GLU A 31 -3.03 -11.40 2.27
N VAL A 32 -2.61 -10.17 1.94
CA VAL A 32 -3.22 -8.94 2.47
C VAL A 32 -4.71 -8.85 2.12
N SER A 33 -5.11 -9.25 0.90
CA SER A 33 -6.53 -9.27 0.51
C SER A 33 -7.33 -10.28 1.33
N ALA A 34 -6.77 -11.45 1.59
CA ALA A 34 -7.43 -12.49 2.39
C ALA A 34 -7.58 -12.08 3.85
N ASP A 35 -6.52 -11.53 4.44
CA ASP A 35 -6.51 -11.07 5.83
C ASP A 35 -7.46 -9.91 6.09
N LEU A 36 -7.64 -9.03 5.11
CA LEU A 36 -8.46 -7.83 5.24
C LEU A 36 -9.89 -8.04 4.75
N GLN A 37 -10.21 -9.18 4.15
CA GLN A 37 -11.52 -9.47 3.57
C GLN A 37 -12.67 -9.18 4.54
N GLY A 38 -13.60 -8.33 4.12
CA GLY A 38 -14.79 -7.99 4.90
C GLY A 38 -14.54 -7.10 6.12
N LYS A 39 -13.29 -6.76 6.44
CA LYS A 39 -12.98 -5.81 7.52
C LYS A 39 -13.40 -4.41 7.10
N VAL A 40 -14.21 -3.78 7.93
CA VAL A 40 -14.70 -2.41 7.72
C VAL A 40 -13.80 -1.47 8.50
N TRP A 41 -13.36 -0.42 7.84
CA TRP A 41 -12.53 0.62 8.39
C TRP A 41 -13.33 1.92 8.43
N THR A 42 -13.30 2.60 9.57
CA THR A 42 -14.04 3.84 9.80
C THR A 42 -13.09 4.98 10.10
N ALA A 43 -13.31 6.12 9.46
CA ALA A 43 -12.51 7.32 9.65
C ALA A 43 -12.70 7.85 11.09
N TYR A 44 -11.62 8.28 11.72
CA TYR A 44 -11.65 8.92 13.05
C TYR A 44 -10.96 10.29 13.07
N SER A 45 -10.17 10.62 12.06
CA SER A 45 -9.53 11.92 11.89
C SER A 45 -9.33 12.22 10.40
N ALA A 46 -9.34 13.50 10.06
CA ALA A 46 -9.03 13.94 8.71
C ALA A 46 -8.32 15.30 8.71
N LEU A 47 -7.45 15.45 7.72
CA LEU A 47 -6.70 16.65 7.43
C LEU A 47 -6.88 17.02 5.96
N ILE A 48 -6.88 18.32 5.69
CA ILE A 48 -6.84 18.88 4.34
C ILE A 48 -5.70 19.89 4.23
N GLN A 49 -5.05 19.91 3.07
CA GLN A 49 -4.05 20.88 2.71
C GLN A 49 -4.48 21.53 1.38
N GLU A 50 -4.67 22.86 1.41
CA GLU A 50 -5.08 23.66 0.25
C GLU A 50 -4.02 24.72 -0.02
N ASN A 51 -3.40 24.69 -1.21
CA ASN A 51 -2.52 25.74 -1.76
C ASN A 51 -1.44 26.32 -0.82
N SER A 52 -1.08 25.62 0.26
CA SER A 52 -0.18 26.04 1.34
C SER A 52 0.46 24.83 2.00
N ASP A 53 1.57 25.00 2.72
CA ASP A 53 2.25 23.90 3.41
C ASP A 53 1.58 23.46 4.72
N GLN A 54 0.48 24.10 5.12
CA GLN A 54 -0.19 23.82 6.38
C GLN A 54 -1.39 22.87 6.21
N HIS A 55 -1.43 21.87 7.08
CA HIS A 55 -2.57 20.97 7.22
C HIS A 55 -3.60 21.57 8.18
N LYS A 56 -4.88 21.48 7.82
CA LYS A 56 -6.01 21.88 8.66
C LYS A 56 -6.84 20.64 9.02
N ALA A 57 -7.36 20.61 10.24
CA ALA A 57 -8.34 19.60 10.62
C ALA A 57 -9.61 19.75 9.76
N LEU A 58 -10.11 18.62 9.26
CA LEU A 58 -11.32 18.56 8.45
C LEU A 58 -12.40 17.75 9.19
N PRO A 59 -13.62 18.29 9.35
CA PRO A 59 -14.73 17.52 9.88
C PRO A 59 -14.99 16.24 9.07
N LEU A 60 -15.24 15.10 9.73
CA LEU A 60 -15.42 13.81 9.06
C LEU A 60 -16.61 13.76 8.10
N ASN A 61 -17.60 14.64 8.27
CA ASN A 61 -18.73 14.77 7.33
C ASN A 61 -18.39 15.57 6.07
N GLN A 62 -17.19 16.15 5.99
CA GLN A 62 -16.68 16.89 4.83
C GLN A 62 -15.51 16.15 4.14
N THR A 63 -15.17 14.94 4.57
CA THR A 63 -14.14 14.13 3.92
C THR A 63 -14.64 13.53 2.62
N VAL A 64 -13.71 13.15 1.74
CA VAL A 64 -14.05 12.44 0.50
C VAL A 64 -14.59 11.03 0.80
N PHE A 65 -13.96 10.34 1.76
CA PHE A 65 -14.38 9.02 2.23
C PHE A 65 -14.38 8.98 3.76
N ASN A 66 -15.31 8.25 4.35
CA ASN A 66 -15.40 8.04 5.80
C ASN A 66 -15.43 6.56 6.20
N LYS A 67 -15.63 5.64 5.25
CA LYS A 67 -15.41 4.22 5.46
C LYS A 67 -14.76 3.57 4.26
N PHE A 68 -14.11 2.44 4.47
CA PHE A 68 -13.80 1.52 3.39
C PHE A 68 -13.82 0.08 3.87
N LYS A 69 -13.92 -0.86 2.93
CA LYS A 69 -13.81 -2.30 3.18
C LYS A 69 -13.08 -2.98 2.04
N PHE A 70 -12.36 -4.05 2.35
CA PHE A 70 -11.78 -4.92 1.33
C PHE A 70 -12.82 -5.94 0.87
N ASP A 71 -12.95 -6.07 -0.46
CA ASP A 71 -13.83 -7.01 -1.12
C ASP A 71 -13.06 -7.71 -2.25
N GLY A 72 -12.27 -8.71 -1.88
CA GLY A 72 -11.38 -9.45 -2.77
C GLY A 72 -10.29 -8.54 -3.35
N SER A 73 -10.28 -8.40 -4.67
CA SER A 73 -9.29 -7.60 -5.40
C SER A 73 -9.67 -6.12 -5.53
N VAL A 74 -10.74 -5.67 -4.86
CA VAL A 74 -11.17 -4.27 -4.87
C VAL A 74 -11.36 -3.75 -3.46
N ILE A 75 -11.28 -2.42 -3.31
CA ILE A 75 -11.65 -1.70 -2.09
C ILE A 75 -12.94 -0.94 -2.38
N GLU A 76 -13.97 -1.19 -1.58
CA GLU A 76 -15.19 -0.40 -1.58
C GLU A 76 -15.02 0.72 -0.56
N VAL A 77 -15.06 1.97 -1.01
CA VAL A 77 -15.06 3.16 -0.14
C VAL A 77 -16.46 3.76 -0.08
N GLU A 78 -16.78 4.39 1.04
CA GLU A 78 -18.04 5.07 1.30
C GLU A 78 -17.76 6.55 1.60
N SER A 79 -18.51 7.45 0.97
CA SER A 79 -18.51 8.87 1.29
C SER A 79 -19.36 9.14 2.55
N PRO A 80 -19.21 10.31 3.20
CA PRO A 80 -20.10 10.72 4.29
C PRO A 80 -21.59 10.74 3.96
N SER A 81 -21.96 10.89 2.68
CA SER A 81 -23.35 10.83 2.22
C SER A 81 -23.87 9.40 2.01
N GLY A 82 -23.04 8.38 2.24
CA GLY A 82 -23.37 6.98 2.06
C GLY A 82 -23.19 6.46 0.62
N GLN A 83 -22.63 7.27 -0.29
CA GLN A 83 -22.33 6.84 -1.64
C GLN A 83 -21.13 5.88 -1.64
N LYS A 84 -21.28 4.75 -2.34
CA LYS A 84 -20.25 3.70 -2.42
C LYS A 84 -19.59 3.69 -3.79
N THR A 85 -18.27 3.57 -3.79
CA THR A 85 -17.45 3.44 -5.01
C THR A 85 -16.42 2.34 -4.81
N ARG A 86 -16.07 1.62 -5.89
CA ARG A 86 -15.10 0.52 -5.86
C ARG A 86 -13.87 0.84 -6.69
N TYR A 87 -12.70 0.55 -6.14
CA TYR A 87 -11.41 0.73 -6.81
C TYR A 87 -10.63 -0.58 -6.83
N GLY A 88 -10.08 -0.94 -7.98
CA GLY A 88 -9.00 -1.91 -8.04
C GLY A 88 -7.73 -1.29 -7.46
N TYR A 89 -6.90 -2.11 -6.80
CA TYR A 89 -5.65 -1.67 -6.20
C TYR A 89 -4.50 -2.62 -6.49
N ASP A 90 -3.28 -2.13 -6.33
CA ASP A 90 -2.05 -2.93 -6.28
C ASP A 90 -1.20 -2.53 -5.07
N ILE A 91 -0.43 -3.48 -4.54
CA ILE A 91 0.55 -3.21 -3.47
C ILE A 91 1.87 -2.84 -4.15
N THR A 92 2.32 -1.60 -3.96
CA THR A 92 3.44 -1.03 -4.74
C THR A 92 4.76 -0.97 -4.00
N ASN A 93 4.77 -1.27 -2.70
CA ASN A 93 5.97 -1.22 -1.87
C ASN A 93 6.41 -2.59 -1.32
N ALA A 94 5.88 -3.68 -1.90
CA ALA A 94 6.44 -5.02 -1.73
C ALA A 94 7.31 -5.30 -2.94
N THR A 95 8.62 -5.42 -2.76
CA THR A 95 9.56 -5.74 -3.84
C THR A 95 10.06 -7.18 -3.74
N ARG A 96 10.48 -7.74 -4.88
CA ARG A 96 11.11 -9.07 -4.91
C ARG A 96 12.49 -9.11 -4.26
N ALA A 97 13.09 -7.96 -3.97
CA ALA A 97 14.43 -7.91 -3.38
C ALA A 97 14.40 -7.94 -1.85
N ASP A 98 13.24 -7.70 -1.23
CA ASP A 98 13.12 -7.61 0.21
C ASP A 98 12.72 -8.97 0.80
N GLU A 99 13.52 -9.47 1.73
CA GLU A 99 13.16 -10.64 2.56
C GLU A 99 12.12 -10.25 3.63
N ASP A 100 12.05 -8.97 3.98
CA ASP A 100 11.15 -8.43 5.00
C ASP A 100 10.00 -7.62 4.39
N LEU A 101 8.77 -7.96 4.78
CA LEU A 101 7.58 -7.17 4.44
C LEU A 101 7.62 -5.78 5.11
N PRO A 102 7.21 -4.70 4.41
CA PRO A 102 7.29 -3.33 4.92
C PRO A 102 6.40 -3.13 6.16
N ASP A 103 6.75 -2.16 7.00
CA ASP A 103 5.99 -1.80 8.21
C ASP A 103 4.56 -1.33 7.91
N ALA A 104 4.32 -0.85 6.71
CA ALA A 104 2.99 -0.58 6.18
C ALA A 104 2.92 -0.94 4.70
N TYR A 105 1.83 -1.58 4.28
CA TYR A 105 1.55 -1.81 2.87
C TYR A 105 1.01 -0.54 2.23
N GLN A 106 1.53 -0.16 1.07
CA GLN A 106 1.01 0.92 0.24
C GLN A 106 0.17 0.35 -0.90
N LEU A 107 -1.13 0.60 -0.85
CA LEU A 107 -2.10 0.15 -1.83
C LEU A 107 -2.42 1.34 -2.74
N THR A 108 -2.01 1.27 -4.01
CA THR A 108 -2.28 2.33 -4.99
C THR A 108 -3.56 2.03 -5.75
N MET A 109 -4.46 3.01 -5.84
CA MET A 109 -5.79 2.83 -6.43
C MET A 109 -5.79 3.18 -7.92
N LYS A 110 -6.44 2.35 -8.75
CA LYS A 110 -6.76 2.71 -10.14
C LYS A 110 -8.00 3.62 -10.15
N SER A 111 -7.77 4.93 -10.22
CA SER A 111 -8.83 5.94 -10.15
C SER A 111 -8.53 7.16 -11.02
N ASN A 112 -9.48 8.10 -11.06
CA ASN A 112 -9.30 9.44 -11.61
C ASN A 112 -8.77 10.46 -10.58
N TYR A 113 -8.64 10.08 -9.31
CA TYR A 113 -7.98 10.91 -8.31
C TYR A 113 -6.48 10.84 -8.48
N THR A 114 -5.81 11.98 -8.34
CA THR A 114 -4.36 12.04 -8.32
C THR A 114 -3.86 11.57 -6.95
N ASN A 115 -2.72 10.87 -6.91
CA ASN A 115 -2.10 10.38 -5.67
C ASN A 115 -3.05 9.58 -4.75
N PHE A 116 -3.97 8.81 -5.32
CA PHE A 116 -4.89 8.02 -4.49
C PHE A 116 -4.26 6.70 -4.07
N TYR A 117 -3.87 6.63 -2.80
CA TYR A 117 -3.35 5.42 -2.18
C TYR A 117 -3.81 5.29 -0.73
N ILE A 118 -3.75 4.07 -0.22
CA ILE A 118 -4.01 3.72 1.18
C ILE A 118 -2.73 3.14 1.75
N THR A 119 -2.27 3.63 2.89
CA THR A 119 -1.28 2.93 3.69
C THR A 119 -2.00 2.15 4.79
N VAL A 120 -1.66 0.87 4.94
CA VAL A 120 -2.22 0.00 5.99
C VAL A 120 -1.05 -0.52 6.81
N ALA A 121 -1.08 -0.30 8.12
CA ALA A 121 -0.06 -0.85 9.02
C ALA A 121 0.02 -2.38 8.86
N LYS A 122 1.21 -2.96 8.97
CA LYS A 122 1.44 -4.40 8.81
C LYS A 122 0.61 -5.26 9.76
N ASP A 123 0.34 -4.76 10.96
CA ASP A 123 -0.51 -5.38 11.98
C ASP A 123 -2.02 -5.10 11.78
N TYR A 124 -2.37 -4.36 10.74
CA TYR A 124 -3.72 -3.92 10.40
C TYR A 124 -4.42 -3.10 11.51
N SER A 125 -3.65 -2.46 12.40
CA SER A 125 -4.20 -1.63 13.48
C SER A 125 -4.71 -0.26 13.01
N ALA A 126 -4.12 0.27 11.94
CA ALA A 126 -4.40 1.60 11.42
C ALA A 126 -4.26 1.65 9.90
N ALA A 127 -5.03 2.54 9.28
CA ALA A 127 -4.89 2.84 7.87
C ALA A 127 -4.99 4.35 7.62
N LYS A 128 -4.36 4.83 6.55
CA LYS A 128 -4.45 6.22 6.11
C LYS A 128 -4.74 6.26 4.62
N VAL A 129 -5.76 6.99 4.24
CA VAL A 129 -6.06 7.29 2.84
C VAL A 129 -5.47 8.63 2.50
N TYR A 130 -4.77 8.69 1.37
CA TYR A 130 -4.26 9.90 0.76
C TYR A 130 -4.85 10.05 -0.64
N LEU A 131 -5.29 11.25 -0.99
CA LEU A 131 -5.71 11.58 -2.35
C LEU A 131 -5.63 13.09 -2.59
N THR A 132 -5.41 13.46 -3.83
CA THR A 132 -5.48 14.85 -4.30
C THR A 132 -6.74 15.04 -5.14
N VAL A 133 -7.55 16.02 -4.78
CA VAL A 133 -8.70 16.47 -5.57
C VAL A 133 -8.31 17.72 -6.34
N THR A 134 -8.62 17.74 -7.64
CA THR A 134 -8.58 18.95 -8.45
C THR A 134 -9.94 19.63 -8.40
N ASN A 135 -9.97 20.85 -7.88
CA ASN A 135 -11.16 21.68 -7.82
C ASN A 135 -11.53 22.24 -9.19
N GLN A 136 -12.76 22.75 -9.33
CA GLN A 136 -13.25 23.32 -10.60
C GLN A 136 -12.43 24.51 -11.09
N ASP A 137 -11.87 25.29 -10.15
CA ASP A 137 -10.97 26.40 -10.41
C ASP A 137 -9.52 25.97 -10.71
N LYS A 138 -9.28 24.66 -10.88
CA LYS A 138 -7.97 24.02 -11.10
C LYS A 138 -6.99 24.13 -9.92
N THR A 139 -7.46 24.53 -8.74
CA THR A 139 -6.66 24.39 -7.51
C THR A 139 -6.65 22.93 -7.06
N PHE A 140 -5.71 22.59 -6.16
CA PHE A 140 -5.58 21.23 -5.63
C PHE A 140 -5.78 21.22 -4.12
N ALA A 141 -6.47 20.19 -3.63
CA ALA A 141 -6.58 19.88 -2.21
C ALA A 141 -6.06 18.47 -1.95
N ASN A 142 -5.09 18.35 -1.04
CA ASN A 142 -4.61 17.06 -0.57
C ASN A 142 -5.39 16.66 0.68
N TYR A 143 -5.96 15.48 0.67
CA TYR A 143 -6.68 14.90 1.80
C TYR A 143 -5.84 13.80 2.42
N GLY A 144 -5.78 13.81 3.75
CA GLY A 144 -5.28 12.70 4.55
C GLY A 144 -6.38 12.29 5.53
N VAL A 145 -6.88 11.06 5.42
CA VAL A 145 -7.95 10.55 6.30
C VAL A 145 -7.44 9.32 7.03
N MET A 146 -7.55 9.31 8.35
CA MET A 146 -7.07 8.23 9.22
C MET A 146 -8.23 7.33 9.62
N PHE A 147 -8.00 6.04 9.54
CA PHE A 147 -8.98 4.99 9.76
C PHE A 147 -8.50 3.97 10.79
N LYS A 148 -9.47 3.40 11.47
CA LYS A 148 -9.33 2.22 12.33
C LYS A 148 -10.46 1.24 12.02
N GLN A 149 -10.26 -0.03 12.32
CA GLN A 149 -11.31 -1.05 12.22
C GLN A 149 -12.39 -0.83 13.29
#